data_AF-U2H7J8-F1
#
_entry.id   AF-U2H7J8-F1
#
_cell.length_a   1.000
_cell.length_b   1.000
_cell.length_c   1.000
_cell.angle_alpha   90.00
_cell.angle_beta   90.00
_cell.angle_gamma   90.00
#
_symmetry.space_group_name_H-M   'P 1'
#
loop_
_entity.id
_entity.type
_entity.pdbx_description
1 polymer ?
#
loop_
_entity_poly.entity_id
_entity_poly.type
_entity_poly.pdbx_seq_one_letter_code
_entity_poly.pdbx_strand_id
1 'polypeptide(L)'
;MNTIKQSELIALIGLSSTNARLVDFFERHDLGKLPKSLTPNQGTKSIIYKPLNISFWFKYDIKNDIFQPPISPRNDNYKFVAYLSSILFTHVDHSNKRPDPKPQDFWDVLPSPGLHPQEIEHLIGSPLYENEVEKAYEKPEGKENILTIKYTKNGKDNISYSSWIAIREQLEIVNRDFFNRSIELESFPFLRRAYTAIIKWLFDSRFLSIDDNLYQLPLKAEQDHILDFVDQHLNSHLWKNQLKDLPYLPSFLYAITTNRKLTDPKGNTVSFYIRDIILTALDQKETFEDLYEDSFNAVDQFLNGIVFDDNLYKQLSILLTEKFNVFHNWKTNR
;
A
#
# COMPACT_ATOMS: atom_id res chain seq x y z
N MET A 1 19.62 -28.25 20.98
CA MET A 1 19.01 -26.92 21.19
C MET A 1 18.10 -26.66 20.01
N ASN A 2 16.83 -26.32 20.21
CA ASN A 2 15.92 -25.99 19.11
C ASN A 2 16.31 -24.62 18.54
N THR A 3 17.00 -24.65 17.41
CA THR A 3 17.28 -23.46 16.61
C THR A 3 15.97 -23.02 15.96
N ILE A 4 15.59 -21.74 16.15
CA ILE A 4 14.44 -21.13 15.48
C ILE A 4 14.66 -21.20 13.96
N LYS A 5 13.68 -21.67 13.18
CA LYS A 5 13.73 -21.68 11.70
C LYS A 5 12.94 -20.53 11.10
N GLN A 6 13.23 -20.14 9.84
CA GLN A 6 12.45 -19.11 9.15
C GLN A 6 11.03 -19.61 8.84
N SER A 7 10.90 -20.88 8.44
CA SER A 7 9.58 -21.49 8.21
C SER A 7 8.67 -21.47 9.44
N GLU A 8 9.22 -21.68 10.63
CA GLU A 8 8.49 -21.60 11.90
C GLU A 8 7.98 -20.18 12.16
N LEU A 9 8.80 -19.16 11.86
CA LEU A 9 8.43 -17.75 12.01
C LEU A 9 7.38 -17.32 10.99
N ILE A 10 7.50 -17.77 9.73
CA ILE A 10 6.50 -17.51 8.68
C ILE A 10 5.13 -18.05 9.08
N ALA A 11 5.10 -19.24 9.67
CA ALA A 11 3.85 -19.87 10.12
C ALA A 11 3.13 -19.11 11.25
N LEU A 12 3.78 -18.10 11.86
CA LEU A 12 3.18 -17.23 12.86
C LEU A 12 2.49 -16.00 12.25
N ILE A 13 2.88 -15.59 11.04
CA ILE A 13 2.31 -14.42 10.36
C ILE A 13 0.81 -14.64 10.13
N GLY A 14 0.02 -13.59 10.33
CA GLY A 14 -1.45 -13.64 10.21
C GLY A 14 -2.18 -14.22 11.42
N LEU A 15 -1.47 -14.84 12.38
CA LEU A 15 -2.10 -15.32 13.61
C LEU A 15 -2.51 -14.16 14.51
N SER A 16 -3.66 -14.29 15.17
CA SER A 16 -4.07 -13.34 16.21
C SER A 16 -3.11 -13.41 17.41
N SER A 17 -2.97 -12.30 18.13
CA SER A 17 -2.14 -12.21 19.34
C SER A 17 -2.64 -13.10 20.50
N THR A 18 -3.82 -13.69 20.36
CA THR A 18 -4.41 -14.66 21.29
C THR A 18 -4.31 -16.11 20.79
N ASN A 19 -3.76 -16.34 19.60
CA ASN A 19 -3.62 -17.67 19.04
C ASN A 19 -2.62 -18.50 19.86
N ALA A 20 -3.01 -19.74 20.24
CA ALA A 20 -2.20 -20.61 21.08
C ALA A 20 -0.78 -20.85 20.50
N ARG A 21 -0.65 -21.03 19.18
CA ARG A 21 0.68 -21.26 18.56
C ARG A 21 1.61 -20.07 18.72
N LEU A 22 1.07 -18.84 18.61
CA LEU A 22 1.85 -17.61 18.78
C LEU A 22 2.19 -17.38 20.26
N VAL A 23 1.25 -17.65 21.17
CA VAL A 23 1.48 -17.61 22.62
C VAL A 23 2.58 -18.59 23.02
N ASP A 24 2.45 -19.85 22.62
CA ASP A 24 3.41 -20.92 22.92
C ASP A 24 4.81 -20.59 22.39
N PHE A 25 4.89 -19.98 21.19
CA PHE A 25 6.17 -19.54 20.64
C PHE A 25 6.80 -18.45 21.52
N PHE A 26 6.01 -17.45 21.93
CA PHE A 26 6.50 -16.37 22.79
C PHE A 26 6.92 -16.87 24.17
N GLU A 27 6.17 -17.80 24.77
CA GLU A 27 6.51 -18.38 26.07
C GLU A 27 7.77 -19.27 25.98
N ARG A 28 7.87 -20.12 24.94
CA ARG A 28 9.03 -21.00 24.74
C ARG A 28 10.35 -20.24 24.59
N HIS A 29 10.29 -19.03 24.05
CA HIS A 29 11.46 -18.19 23.79
C HIS A 29 11.60 -17.00 24.75
N ASP A 30 10.79 -16.94 25.82
CA ASP A 30 10.78 -15.88 26.83
C ASP A 30 10.65 -14.46 26.24
N LEU A 31 9.72 -14.31 25.27
CA LEU A 31 9.50 -13.07 24.50
C LEU A 31 8.55 -12.09 25.19
N GLY A 32 8.14 -12.39 26.42
CA GLY A 32 7.15 -11.63 27.17
C GLY A 32 5.72 -11.76 26.61
N LYS A 33 4.82 -10.89 27.09
CA LYS A 33 3.38 -10.97 26.77
C LYS A 33 3.10 -10.44 25.37
N LEU A 34 2.15 -11.03 24.64
CA LEU A 34 1.64 -10.52 23.37
C LEU A 34 0.69 -9.31 23.56
N PRO A 35 0.58 -8.38 22.59
CA PRO A 35 -0.36 -7.26 22.68
C PRO A 35 -1.79 -7.76 22.47
N LYS A 36 -2.65 -7.67 23.51
CA LYS A 36 -4.06 -8.10 23.40
C LYS A 36 -4.95 -7.14 22.61
N SER A 37 -4.52 -5.90 22.45
CA SER A 37 -5.16 -4.83 21.68
C SER A 37 -4.08 -3.91 21.13
N LEU A 38 -4.36 -3.24 20.01
CA LEU A 38 -3.46 -2.26 19.43
C LEU A 38 -3.92 -0.85 19.80
N THR A 39 -3.09 -0.15 20.58
CA THR A 39 -3.13 1.30 20.71
C THR A 39 -2.03 1.91 19.81
N PRO A 40 -2.09 3.19 19.42
CA PRO A 40 -1.13 3.82 18.51
C PRO A 40 0.35 3.63 18.89
N ASN A 41 0.65 3.35 20.17
CA ASN A 41 2.01 3.21 20.69
C ASN A 41 2.45 1.74 20.92
N GLN A 42 1.67 0.74 20.49
CA GLN A 42 1.91 -0.69 20.80
C GLN A 42 2.04 -1.58 19.55
N GLY A 43 2.47 -1.01 18.42
CA GLY A 43 2.51 -1.69 17.13
C GLY A 43 3.66 -2.68 16.90
N THR A 44 4.72 -2.65 17.71
CA THR A 44 5.91 -3.50 17.48
C THR A 44 6.50 -4.02 18.78
N LYS A 45 6.94 -5.28 18.79
CA LYS A 45 7.74 -5.88 19.85
C LYS A 45 9.03 -6.43 19.28
N SER A 46 10.15 -6.22 19.95
CA SER A 46 11.44 -6.73 19.50
C SER A 46 12.12 -7.60 20.55
N ILE A 47 12.93 -8.54 20.07
CA ILE A 47 13.81 -9.40 20.86
C ILE A 47 15.16 -9.43 20.14
N ILE A 48 16.25 -9.38 20.92
CA ILE A 48 17.57 -9.80 20.47
C ILE A 48 17.78 -11.27 20.86
N TYR A 49 17.71 -12.18 19.88
CA TYR A 49 17.99 -13.59 20.07
C TYR A 49 19.49 -13.83 19.98
N LYS A 50 20.16 -13.73 21.14
CA LYS A 50 21.61 -13.86 21.29
C LYS A 50 22.21 -15.11 20.61
N PRO A 51 21.59 -16.32 20.66
CA PRO A 51 22.17 -17.51 20.04
C PRO A 51 22.40 -17.39 18.53
N LEU A 52 21.63 -16.56 17.83
CA LEU A 52 21.77 -16.35 16.38
C LEU A 52 22.23 -14.94 16.01
N ASN A 53 22.52 -14.09 16.99
CA ASN A 53 22.84 -12.68 16.81
C ASN A 53 21.84 -11.94 15.89
N ILE A 54 20.55 -12.23 16.04
CA ILE A 54 19.46 -11.59 15.30
C ILE A 54 18.62 -10.77 16.26
N SER A 55 18.21 -9.59 15.82
CA SER A 55 17.09 -8.87 16.40
C SER A 55 15.84 -9.09 15.55
N PHE A 56 14.83 -9.73 16.13
CA PHE A 56 13.51 -9.93 15.52
C PHE A 56 12.57 -8.82 15.97
N TRP A 57 11.80 -8.26 15.04
CA TRP A 57 10.82 -7.22 15.29
C TRP A 57 9.46 -7.70 14.80
N PHE A 58 8.60 -8.07 15.73
CA PHE A 58 7.23 -8.54 15.53
C PHE A 58 6.30 -7.32 15.48
N LYS A 59 5.86 -6.94 14.27
CA LYS A 59 4.86 -5.90 14.05
C LYS A 59 3.47 -6.51 14.12
N TYR A 60 2.58 -5.85 14.84
CA TYR A 60 1.18 -6.19 14.94
C TYR A 60 0.34 -5.12 14.27
N ASP A 61 -0.68 -5.55 13.55
CA ASP A 61 -1.67 -4.65 12.94
C ASP A 61 -3.10 -5.18 13.18
N ILE A 62 -4.07 -4.30 13.05
CA ILE A 62 -5.50 -4.65 12.99
C ILE A 62 -5.91 -4.93 11.54
N LYS A 63 -5.09 -4.49 10.57
CA LYS A 63 -5.27 -4.72 9.14
C LYS A 63 -4.70 -6.10 8.76
N ASN A 64 -5.55 -6.93 8.20
CA ASN A 64 -5.23 -8.18 7.53
C ASN A 64 -5.97 -8.12 6.19
N ASP A 65 -5.45 -8.69 5.12
CA ASP A 65 -6.09 -8.68 3.79
C ASP A 65 -7.54 -9.21 3.83
N ILE A 66 -7.88 -10.12 4.74
CA ILE A 66 -9.25 -10.61 4.95
C ILE A 66 -10.14 -9.59 5.68
N PHE A 67 -9.54 -8.65 6.42
CA PHE A 67 -10.20 -7.68 7.29
C PHE A 67 -9.76 -6.25 6.94
N GLN A 68 -9.69 -5.90 5.66
CA GLN A 68 -9.49 -4.53 5.19
C GLN A 68 -10.83 -4.02 4.59
N PRO A 69 -11.48 -3.00 5.20
CA PRO A 69 -11.07 -2.28 6.41
C PRO A 69 -11.24 -3.15 7.67
N PRO A 70 -10.51 -2.85 8.77
CA PRO A 70 -10.60 -3.63 10.00
C PRO A 70 -12.03 -3.57 10.55
N ILE A 71 -12.67 -4.73 10.71
CA ILE A 71 -13.98 -4.86 11.33
C ILE A 71 -13.79 -5.32 12.78
N SER A 72 -14.29 -4.54 13.74
CA SER A 72 -14.33 -4.99 15.13
C SER A 72 -15.28 -6.19 15.24
N PRO A 73 -14.83 -7.37 15.71
CA PRO A 73 -15.72 -8.52 15.91
C PRO A 73 -16.84 -8.24 16.91
N ARG A 74 -16.68 -7.19 17.73
CA ARG A 74 -17.63 -6.77 18.75
C ARG A 74 -18.48 -5.58 18.32
N ASN A 75 -18.29 -5.11 17.09
CA ASN A 75 -18.95 -3.91 16.57
C ASN A 75 -18.79 -2.68 17.49
N ASP A 76 -17.62 -2.55 18.12
CA ASP A 76 -17.25 -1.42 18.97
C ASP A 76 -16.03 -0.66 18.40
N ASN A 77 -15.89 0.62 18.75
CA ASN A 77 -14.89 1.52 18.18
C ASN A 77 -13.45 1.30 18.70
N TYR A 78 -13.22 0.34 19.61
CA TYR A 78 -11.96 0.27 20.37
C TYR A 78 -11.38 -1.13 20.60
N LYS A 79 -12.03 -2.22 20.18
CA LYS A 79 -11.53 -3.59 20.41
C LYS A 79 -11.33 -4.35 19.11
N PHE A 80 -10.30 -3.95 18.37
CA PHE A 80 -9.81 -4.72 17.24
C PHE A 80 -8.92 -5.87 17.71
N VAL A 81 -9.01 -6.99 17.00
CA VAL A 81 -8.07 -8.11 17.17
C VAL A 81 -6.74 -7.69 16.55
N ALA A 82 -5.66 -7.84 17.31
CA ALA A 82 -4.32 -7.63 16.81
C ALA A 82 -3.82 -8.92 16.15
N TYR A 83 -3.30 -8.81 14.94
CA TYR A 83 -2.68 -9.90 14.19
C TYR A 83 -1.20 -9.61 14.01
N LEU A 84 -0.37 -10.64 14.04
CA LEU A 84 1.04 -10.50 13.68
C LEU A 84 1.13 -10.21 12.17
N SER A 85 1.41 -8.96 11.81
CA SER A 85 1.40 -8.50 10.42
C SER A 85 2.77 -8.62 9.76
N SER A 86 3.85 -8.46 10.51
CA SER A 86 5.19 -8.73 9.97
C SER A 86 6.19 -9.12 11.04
N ILE A 87 7.24 -9.80 10.60
CA ILE A 87 8.45 -10.07 11.36
C ILE A 87 9.62 -9.53 10.53
N LEU A 88 10.34 -8.55 11.07
CA LEU A 88 11.59 -8.05 10.51
C LEU A 88 12.77 -8.72 11.22
N PHE A 89 13.72 -9.16 10.42
CA PHE A 89 14.95 -9.82 10.82
C PHE A 89 16.10 -8.83 10.58
N THR A 90 16.56 -8.22 11.65
CA THR A 90 17.73 -7.33 11.61
C THR A 90 18.95 -8.08 12.12
N HIS A 91 19.98 -8.12 11.28
CA HIS A 91 21.24 -8.74 11.62
C HIS A 91 22.12 -7.72 12.32
N VAL A 92 22.64 -8.07 13.50
CA VAL A 92 23.53 -7.19 14.24
C VAL A 92 24.92 -7.32 13.60
N ASP A 93 25.28 -6.34 12.76
CA ASP A 93 26.59 -6.13 12.13
C ASP A 93 27.25 -7.36 11.47
N HIS A 94 27.02 -7.55 10.17
CA HIS A 94 27.83 -8.44 9.34
C HIS A 94 29.03 -7.69 8.76
N SER A 95 30.20 -8.29 8.90
CA SER A 95 31.42 -7.84 8.20
C SER A 95 32.26 -9.06 7.88
N ASN A 96 33.24 -8.92 6.97
CA ASN A 96 34.24 -9.98 6.73
C ASN A 96 34.98 -10.42 8.02
N LYS A 97 34.94 -9.61 9.08
CA LYS A 97 35.54 -9.90 10.40
C LYS A 97 34.58 -10.55 11.40
N ARG A 98 33.28 -10.60 11.10
CA ARG A 98 32.21 -11.20 11.91
C ARG A 98 31.30 -11.99 10.97
N PRO A 99 31.71 -13.23 10.59
CA PRO A 99 30.90 -14.06 9.71
C PRO A 99 29.55 -14.39 10.37
N ASP A 100 28.55 -14.66 9.54
CA ASP A 100 27.22 -14.98 10.02
C ASP A 100 27.25 -16.25 10.90
N PRO A 101 26.86 -16.18 12.20
CA PRO A 101 26.96 -17.32 13.11
C PRO A 101 25.84 -18.36 12.90
N LYS A 102 24.94 -18.17 11.95
CA LYS A 102 23.73 -18.99 11.83
C LYS A 102 23.97 -20.30 11.11
N PRO A 103 23.38 -21.42 11.59
CA PRO A 103 23.47 -22.68 10.90
C PRO A 103 22.75 -22.62 9.56
N GLN A 104 23.16 -23.44 8.61
CA GLN A 104 22.54 -23.52 7.28
C GLN A 104 21.04 -23.78 7.37
N ASP A 105 20.61 -24.60 8.33
CA ASP A 105 19.20 -24.94 8.57
C ASP A 105 18.33 -23.76 9.04
N PHE A 106 18.93 -22.63 9.44
CA PHE A 106 18.17 -21.40 9.71
C PHE A 106 17.65 -20.78 8.40
N TRP A 107 18.43 -20.87 7.33
CA TRP A 107 18.15 -20.29 6.01
C TRP A 107 17.28 -21.22 5.16
N ASP A 108 16.21 -21.75 5.77
CA ASP A 108 15.34 -22.76 5.15
C ASP A 108 14.30 -22.17 4.19
N VAL A 109 14.15 -20.83 4.15
CA VAL A 109 13.21 -20.15 3.24
C VAL A 109 13.85 -19.00 2.46
N LEU A 110 14.67 -18.18 3.12
CA LEU A 110 15.37 -17.06 2.48
C LEU A 110 16.82 -17.44 2.18
N PRO A 111 17.39 -16.96 1.06
CA PRO A 111 18.80 -17.12 0.77
C PRO A 111 19.66 -16.52 1.89
N SER A 112 20.75 -17.23 2.18
CA SER A 112 21.81 -16.77 3.08
C SER A 112 22.41 -15.44 2.58
N PRO A 113 22.80 -14.53 3.48
CA PRO A 113 23.43 -13.26 3.13
C PRO A 113 24.75 -13.42 2.36
N GLY A 114 25.36 -14.60 2.39
CA GLY A 114 26.60 -14.90 1.68
C GLY A 114 26.43 -15.28 0.20
N LEU A 115 25.21 -15.41 -0.32
CA LEU A 115 24.99 -15.74 -1.74
C LEU A 115 25.33 -14.56 -2.65
N HIS A 116 25.81 -14.88 -3.86
CA HIS A 116 26.10 -13.86 -4.86
C HIS A 116 24.79 -13.26 -5.43
N PRO A 117 24.74 -11.97 -5.81
CA PRO A 117 23.54 -11.34 -6.38
C PRO A 117 22.86 -12.14 -7.50
N GLN A 118 23.65 -12.74 -8.38
CA GLN A 118 23.16 -13.57 -9.49
C GLN A 118 22.42 -14.83 -9.00
N GLU A 119 22.88 -15.44 -7.90
CA GLU A 119 22.23 -16.60 -7.31
C GLU A 119 20.92 -16.19 -6.62
N ILE A 120 20.89 -15.02 -5.98
CA ILE A 120 19.68 -14.46 -5.38
C ILE A 120 18.65 -14.16 -6.46
N GLU A 121 19.06 -13.56 -7.58
CA GLU A 121 18.19 -13.28 -8.71
C GLU A 121 17.63 -14.56 -9.34
N HIS A 122 18.42 -15.64 -9.38
CA HIS A 122 17.92 -16.94 -9.82
C HIS A 122 16.87 -17.53 -8.87
N LEU A 123 17.02 -17.30 -7.56
CA LEU A 123 16.14 -17.85 -6.52
C LEU A 123 14.87 -17.03 -6.28
N ILE A 124 14.94 -15.70 -6.44
CA ILE A 124 13.88 -14.75 -6.04
C ILE A 124 13.33 -13.98 -7.24
N GLY A 125 14.10 -13.86 -8.32
CA GLY A 125 13.80 -13.00 -9.46
C GLY A 125 14.55 -11.68 -9.41
N SER A 126 14.27 -10.83 -10.39
CA SER A 126 14.89 -9.51 -10.52
C SER A 126 14.62 -8.61 -9.31
N PRO A 127 15.54 -7.69 -8.98
CA PRO A 127 15.35 -6.77 -7.87
C PRO A 127 14.11 -5.90 -8.08
N LEU A 128 13.33 -5.69 -7.00
CA LEU A 128 12.27 -4.70 -6.95
C LEU A 128 12.83 -3.28 -7.01
N TYR A 129 14.02 -3.09 -6.44
CA TYR A 129 14.73 -1.82 -6.35
C TYR A 129 16.24 -2.06 -6.34
N GLU A 130 16.99 -1.27 -7.12
CA GLU A 130 18.45 -1.29 -7.14
C GLU A 130 19.00 0.13 -7.32
N ASN A 131 19.94 0.51 -6.47
CA ASN A 131 20.78 1.71 -6.60
C ASN A 131 22.22 1.37 -6.16
N GLU A 132 23.13 2.36 -6.16
CA GLU A 132 24.55 2.15 -5.79
C GLU A 132 24.80 1.63 -4.36
N VAL A 133 23.84 1.84 -3.47
CA VAL A 133 23.93 1.58 -2.02
C VAL A 133 22.99 0.46 -1.60
N GLU A 134 21.90 0.20 -2.30
CA GLU A 134 20.83 -0.66 -1.85
C GLU A 134 20.28 -1.52 -2.98
N LYS A 135 20.02 -2.79 -2.66
CA LYS A 135 19.32 -3.73 -3.53
C LYS A 135 18.27 -4.48 -2.75
N ALA A 136 17.03 -4.47 -3.24
CA ALA A 136 15.90 -5.14 -2.60
C ALA A 136 15.21 -6.13 -3.55
N TYR A 137 14.87 -7.30 -3.03
CA TYR A 137 14.22 -8.39 -3.77
C TYR A 137 12.99 -8.85 -3.02
N GLU A 138 11.94 -9.20 -3.74
CA GLU A 138 10.66 -9.61 -3.18
C GLU A 138 10.19 -10.91 -3.85
N LYS A 139 9.72 -11.88 -3.05
CA LYS A 139 8.99 -13.04 -3.56
C LYS A 139 7.71 -13.28 -2.77
N PRO A 140 6.63 -13.73 -3.43
CA PRO A 140 5.48 -14.30 -2.74
C PRO A 140 5.86 -15.54 -1.90
N GLU A 141 5.24 -15.69 -0.74
CA GLU A 141 5.29 -16.90 0.09
C GLU A 141 3.87 -17.36 0.38
N GLY A 142 3.40 -18.35 -0.37
CA GLY A 142 1.98 -18.67 -0.40
C GLY A 142 1.13 -17.53 -1.00
N LYS A 143 -0.14 -17.43 -0.58
CA LYS A 143 -1.10 -16.44 -1.11
C LYS A 143 -1.03 -15.09 -0.39
N GLU A 144 -0.89 -15.14 0.93
CA GLU A 144 -1.07 -13.99 1.81
C GLU A 144 0.25 -13.35 2.23
N ASN A 145 1.41 -13.98 2.01
CA ASN A 145 2.67 -13.49 2.56
C ASN A 145 3.66 -12.94 1.52
N ILE A 146 4.26 -11.87 2.00
CA ILE A 146 5.38 -11.02 1.63
C ILE A 146 6.79 -11.46 2.04
N LEU A 147 7.66 -12.04 1.23
CA LEU A 147 9.08 -12.15 1.60
C LEU A 147 9.89 -11.09 0.89
N THR A 148 10.66 -10.31 1.65
CA THR A 148 11.56 -9.34 1.05
C THR A 148 12.91 -9.36 1.73
N ILE A 149 13.93 -9.10 0.93
CA ILE A 149 15.32 -9.06 1.33
C ILE A 149 15.88 -7.75 0.85
N LYS A 150 16.59 -7.06 1.73
CA LYS A 150 17.29 -5.82 1.41
C LYS A 150 18.75 -5.93 1.84
N TYR A 151 19.61 -5.70 0.86
CA TYR A 151 21.04 -5.53 1.02
C TYR A 151 21.33 -4.03 0.99
N THR A 152 22.02 -3.53 2.01
CA THR A 152 22.50 -2.15 2.07
C THR A 152 24.02 -2.19 2.21
N LYS A 153 24.71 -1.63 1.22
CA LYS A 153 26.15 -1.41 1.25
C LYS A 153 26.45 -0.25 2.19
N ASN A 154 27.06 -0.57 3.32
CA ASN A 154 27.69 0.41 4.19
C ASN A 154 29.13 0.64 3.71
N GLY A 155 29.74 1.76 4.06
CA GLY A 155 31.13 2.05 3.67
C GLY A 155 32.12 0.93 4.05
N LYS A 156 33.33 0.97 3.49
CA LYS A 156 34.42 -0.02 3.69
C LYS A 156 33.95 -1.49 3.61
N ASP A 157 33.21 -1.83 2.56
CA ASP A 157 32.82 -3.21 2.20
C ASP A 157 31.95 -3.96 3.22
N ASN A 158 31.27 -3.24 4.11
CA ASN A 158 30.27 -3.84 4.99
C ASN A 158 28.92 -3.91 4.29
N ILE A 159 28.26 -5.07 4.30
CA ILE A 159 26.91 -5.23 3.77
C ILE A 159 25.97 -5.53 4.93
N SER A 160 25.00 -4.64 5.15
CA SER A 160 23.86 -4.92 6.00
C SER A 160 22.85 -5.75 5.23
N TYR A 161 22.51 -6.91 5.77
CA TYR A 161 21.39 -7.73 5.30
C TYR A 161 20.23 -7.53 6.26
N SER A 162 19.07 -7.21 5.71
CA SER A 162 17.80 -7.24 6.41
C SER A 162 16.82 -8.06 5.61
N SER A 163 16.04 -8.89 6.29
CA SER A 163 14.94 -9.60 5.66
C SER A 163 13.67 -9.33 6.44
N TRP A 164 12.55 -9.28 5.75
CA TRP A 164 11.26 -9.16 6.40
C TRP A 164 10.26 -10.11 5.77
N ILE A 165 9.33 -10.53 6.61
CA ILE A 165 8.22 -11.40 6.25
C ILE A 165 6.99 -10.66 6.71
N ALA A 166 6.09 -10.34 5.79
CA ALA A 166 4.89 -9.58 6.09
C ALA A 166 3.66 -10.27 5.50
N ILE A 167 2.48 -10.01 6.04
CA ILE A 167 1.24 -10.15 5.28
C ILE A 167 1.39 -9.19 4.10
N ARG A 168 1.08 -9.66 2.89
CA ARG A 168 0.95 -8.81 1.72
C ARG A 168 -0.13 -7.81 2.04
N GLU A 169 0.19 -6.54 2.16
CA GLU A 169 -0.83 -5.51 2.34
C GLU A 169 -1.23 -5.00 0.96
N GLN A 170 -2.54 -4.91 0.70
CA GLN A 170 -3.02 -4.18 -0.46
C GLN A 170 -2.90 -2.69 -0.21
N LEU A 171 -2.53 -1.94 -1.25
CA LEU A 171 -2.53 -0.49 -1.15
C LEU A 171 -3.96 0.02 -1.33
N GLU A 172 -4.47 0.71 -0.31
CA GLU A 172 -5.69 1.51 -0.42
C GLU A 172 -5.40 2.76 -1.25
N ILE A 173 -6.13 2.93 -2.33
CA ILE A 173 -5.98 4.07 -3.25
C ILE A 173 -6.96 5.18 -2.89
N VAL A 174 -8.22 4.81 -2.63
CA VAL A 174 -9.26 5.72 -2.13
C VAL A 174 -9.92 5.09 -0.92
N ASN A 175 -9.93 5.85 0.17
CA ASN A 175 -10.45 5.40 1.45
C ASN A 175 -11.98 5.38 1.50
N ARG A 176 -12.56 4.44 2.26
CA ARG A 176 -14.00 4.32 2.47
C ARG A 176 -14.69 5.56 2.96
N ASP A 177 -14.02 6.41 3.73
CA ASP A 177 -14.65 7.61 4.26
C ASP A 177 -15.14 8.55 3.14
N PHE A 178 -14.48 8.51 1.98
CA PHE A 178 -14.92 9.24 0.81
C PHE A 178 -16.18 8.67 0.15
N PHE A 179 -16.42 7.36 0.27
CA PHE A 179 -17.60 6.69 -0.27
C PHE A 179 -18.72 6.51 0.76
N ASN A 180 -18.43 6.68 2.05
CA ASN A 180 -19.41 6.50 3.11
C ASN A 180 -20.39 7.69 3.19
N ARG A 181 -21.66 7.41 2.91
CA ARG A 181 -22.76 8.39 2.98
C ARG A 181 -23.05 8.89 4.40
N SER A 182 -22.78 8.08 5.42
CA SER A 182 -23.03 8.46 6.82
C SER A 182 -21.96 9.38 7.39
N ILE A 183 -20.84 9.54 6.67
CA ILE A 183 -19.77 10.46 7.07
C ILE A 183 -20.04 11.76 6.32
N GLU A 184 -20.44 12.78 7.09
CA GLU A 184 -20.41 14.14 6.60
C GLU A 184 -18.94 14.58 6.53
N LEU A 185 -18.35 14.44 5.35
CA LEU A 185 -17.11 15.13 5.02
C LEU A 185 -17.44 16.60 4.77
N GLU A 186 -17.93 17.32 5.80
CA GLU A 186 -18.31 18.74 5.71
C GLU A 186 -17.19 19.58 5.10
N SER A 187 -15.94 19.18 5.30
CA SER A 187 -14.76 19.88 4.79
C SER A 187 -14.40 19.55 3.33
N PHE A 188 -14.89 18.47 2.70
CA PHE A 188 -14.46 18.09 1.34
C PHE A 188 -15.51 17.40 0.42
N PRO A 189 -16.74 17.93 0.24
CA PRO A 189 -17.73 17.35 -0.69
C PRO A 189 -17.21 17.22 -2.14
N PHE A 190 -16.43 18.20 -2.59
CA PHE A 190 -15.78 18.18 -3.90
C PHE A 190 -14.91 16.93 -4.11
N LEU A 191 -14.12 16.50 -3.11
CA LEU A 191 -13.24 15.34 -3.25
C LEU A 191 -14.02 14.03 -3.35
N ARG A 192 -15.13 13.90 -2.63
CA ARG A 192 -16.05 12.75 -2.79
C ARG A 192 -16.51 12.64 -4.25
N ARG A 193 -16.98 13.74 -4.84
CA ARG A 193 -17.42 13.79 -6.24
C ARG A 193 -16.27 13.52 -7.23
N ALA A 194 -15.09 14.06 -6.95
CA ALA A 194 -13.89 13.79 -7.73
C ALA A 194 -13.53 12.29 -7.74
N TYR A 195 -13.64 11.62 -6.59
CA TYR A 195 -13.34 10.20 -6.50
C TYR A 195 -14.43 9.31 -7.12
N THR A 196 -15.71 9.71 -7.10
CA THR A 196 -16.75 9.01 -7.89
C THR A 196 -16.48 9.15 -9.40
N ALA A 197 -15.95 10.29 -9.86
CA ALA A 197 -15.49 10.45 -11.25
C ALA A 197 -14.34 9.51 -11.62
N ILE A 198 -13.39 9.28 -10.70
CA ILE A 198 -12.33 8.27 -10.90
C ILE A 198 -12.93 6.88 -11.04
N ILE A 199 -13.86 6.48 -10.15
CA ILE A 199 -14.53 5.16 -10.23
C ILE A 199 -15.25 5.00 -11.57
N LYS A 200 -16.00 6.03 -11.99
CA LYS A 200 -16.70 6.03 -13.27
C LYS A 200 -15.74 5.82 -14.44
N TRP A 201 -14.63 6.56 -14.48
CA TRP A 201 -13.59 6.40 -15.50
C TRP A 201 -12.97 5.00 -15.49
N LEU A 202 -12.64 4.45 -14.31
CA LEU A 202 -12.11 3.09 -14.17
C LEU A 202 -13.11 2.03 -14.65
N PHE A 203 -14.40 2.24 -14.39
CA PHE A 203 -15.47 1.35 -14.87
C PHE A 203 -15.58 1.42 -16.40
N ASP A 204 -15.73 2.62 -16.97
CA ASP A 204 -15.92 2.81 -18.41
C ASP A 204 -14.72 2.31 -19.22
N SER A 205 -13.51 2.47 -18.67
CA SER A 205 -12.26 2.01 -19.28
C SER A 205 -11.99 0.52 -19.05
N ARG A 206 -12.86 -0.19 -18.31
CA ARG A 206 -12.69 -1.59 -17.89
C ARG A 206 -11.39 -1.86 -17.12
N PHE A 207 -10.95 -0.88 -16.33
CA PHE A 207 -9.75 -0.96 -15.50
C PHE A 207 -10.02 -1.56 -14.12
N LEU A 208 -11.27 -1.73 -13.71
CA LEU A 208 -11.63 -2.47 -12.51
C LEU A 208 -11.54 -3.99 -12.74
N SER A 209 -11.11 -4.73 -11.73
CA SER A 209 -11.11 -6.19 -11.71
C SER A 209 -12.40 -6.71 -11.06
N ILE A 210 -13.51 -6.57 -11.77
CA ILE A 210 -14.86 -7.00 -11.36
C ILE A 210 -15.42 -8.05 -12.33
N ASP A 211 -16.59 -8.62 -12.03
CA ASP A 211 -17.30 -9.55 -12.92
C ASP A 211 -17.65 -8.86 -14.26
N ASP A 212 -17.31 -9.50 -15.38
CA ASP A 212 -17.54 -8.97 -16.73
C ASP A 212 -19.03 -8.74 -17.05
N ASN A 213 -19.95 -9.43 -16.35
CA ASN A 213 -21.38 -9.20 -16.46
C ASN A 213 -21.78 -7.80 -15.96
N LEU A 214 -21.05 -7.24 -15.00
CA LEU A 214 -21.33 -5.89 -14.50
C LEU A 214 -21.08 -4.82 -15.58
N TYR A 215 -20.14 -5.06 -16.51
CA TYR A 215 -19.88 -4.15 -17.63
C TYR A 215 -20.96 -4.15 -18.72
N GLN A 216 -21.93 -5.06 -18.66
CA GLN A 216 -23.03 -5.10 -19.63
C GLN A 216 -24.07 -4.01 -19.36
N LEU A 217 -24.09 -3.46 -18.13
CA LEU A 217 -24.94 -2.35 -17.76
C LEU A 217 -24.08 -1.09 -17.61
N PRO A 218 -24.43 0.03 -18.26
CA PRO A 218 -23.67 1.26 -18.09
C PRO A 218 -23.82 1.76 -16.65
N LEU A 219 -22.69 2.04 -16.01
CA LEU A 219 -22.69 2.82 -14.78
C LEU A 219 -23.11 4.25 -15.14
N LYS A 220 -24.18 4.77 -14.51
CA LYS A 220 -24.66 6.14 -14.75
C LYS A 220 -23.71 7.15 -14.12
N ALA A 221 -23.59 8.34 -14.71
CA ALA A 221 -22.74 9.42 -14.19
C ALA A 221 -23.44 10.22 -13.08
N GLU A 222 -24.11 9.52 -12.18
CA GLU A 222 -24.82 10.09 -11.03
C GLU A 222 -24.11 9.63 -9.76
N GLN A 223 -23.81 10.57 -8.86
CA GLN A 223 -23.01 10.29 -7.65
C GLN A 223 -23.59 9.12 -6.85
N ASP A 224 -24.91 9.10 -6.62
CA ASP A 224 -25.55 8.05 -5.84
C ASP A 224 -25.47 6.67 -6.50
N HIS A 225 -25.65 6.58 -7.82
CA HIS A 225 -25.49 5.33 -8.53
C HIS A 225 -24.04 4.80 -8.47
N ILE A 226 -23.05 5.69 -8.55
CA ILE A 226 -21.64 5.30 -8.41
C ILE A 226 -21.34 4.86 -6.98
N LEU A 227 -21.85 5.55 -5.97
CA LEU A 227 -21.68 5.17 -4.57
C LEU A 227 -22.31 3.80 -4.27
N ASP A 228 -23.50 3.50 -4.83
CA ASP A 228 -24.11 2.17 -4.72
C ASP A 228 -23.26 1.08 -5.36
N PHE A 229 -22.70 1.36 -6.54
CA PHE A 229 -21.78 0.45 -7.21
C PHE A 229 -20.54 0.16 -6.35
N VAL A 230 -19.90 1.20 -5.80
CA VAL A 230 -18.70 1.03 -4.95
C VAL A 230 -19.03 0.24 -3.69
N ASP A 231 -20.19 0.49 -3.06
CA ASP A 231 -20.63 -0.24 -1.88
C ASP A 231 -20.83 -1.73 -2.18
N GLN A 232 -21.59 -2.04 -3.24
CA GLN A 232 -21.99 -3.40 -3.59
C GLN A 232 -20.86 -4.25 -4.17
N HIS A 233 -19.93 -3.63 -4.91
CA HIS A 233 -18.95 -4.37 -5.71
C HIS A 233 -17.49 -4.13 -5.32
N LEU A 234 -17.21 -3.04 -4.59
CA LEU A 234 -15.86 -2.69 -4.15
C LEU A 234 -15.74 -2.57 -2.62
N ASN A 235 -16.77 -2.98 -1.87
CA ASN A 235 -16.86 -2.90 -0.41
C ASN A 235 -16.63 -1.50 0.14
N SER A 236 -17.14 -0.48 -0.56
CA SER A 236 -16.96 0.94 -0.20
C SER A 236 -15.51 1.43 -0.27
N HIS A 237 -14.58 0.78 -1.00
CA HIS A 237 -13.17 1.20 -1.11
C HIS A 237 -12.66 1.13 -2.55
N LEU A 238 -11.48 1.71 -2.83
CA LEU A 238 -10.69 1.36 -4.01
C LEU A 238 -9.29 0.86 -3.60
N TRP A 239 -9.03 -0.41 -3.82
CA TRP A 239 -7.76 -1.08 -3.54
C TRP A 239 -7.01 -1.44 -4.82
N LYS A 240 -5.69 -1.57 -4.74
CA LYS A 240 -4.85 -1.99 -5.87
C LYS A 240 -5.30 -3.32 -6.50
N ASN A 241 -5.67 -4.31 -5.70
CA ASN A 241 -6.11 -5.63 -6.20
C ASN A 241 -7.51 -5.61 -6.86
N GLN A 242 -8.25 -4.51 -6.75
CA GLN A 242 -9.52 -4.30 -7.47
C GLN A 242 -9.29 -3.69 -8.86
N LEU A 243 -8.04 -3.57 -9.30
CA LEU A 243 -7.66 -3.06 -10.62
C LEU A 243 -7.16 -4.20 -11.51
N LYS A 244 -7.34 -4.06 -12.82
CA LYS A 244 -6.64 -4.89 -13.81
C LYS A 244 -5.12 -4.66 -13.68
N ASP A 245 -4.35 -5.70 -14.01
CA ASP A 245 -2.88 -5.64 -14.01
C ASP A 245 -2.37 -4.82 -15.19
N LEU A 246 -2.46 -3.50 -15.07
CA LEU A 246 -2.01 -2.52 -16.05
C LEU A 246 -0.77 -1.79 -15.52
N PRO A 247 0.34 -1.75 -16.28
CA PRO A 247 1.55 -1.07 -15.84
C PRO A 247 1.29 0.39 -15.45
N TYR A 248 1.79 0.76 -14.28
CA TYR A 248 1.73 2.09 -13.69
C TYR A 248 0.33 2.63 -13.34
N LEU A 249 -0.77 1.91 -13.57
CA LEU A 249 -2.12 2.37 -13.22
C LEU A 249 -2.27 2.68 -11.72
N PRO A 250 -1.84 1.83 -10.77
CA PRO A 250 -1.92 2.16 -9.34
C PRO A 250 -1.10 3.40 -8.97
N SER A 251 0.09 3.55 -9.58
CA SER A 251 0.97 4.70 -9.34
C SER A 251 0.38 6.00 -9.90
N PHE A 252 -0.30 5.92 -11.05
CA PHE A 252 -1.04 7.04 -11.61
C PHE A 252 -2.21 7.43 -10.72
N LEU A 253 -3.00 6.45 -10.26
CA LEU A 253 -4.10 6.70 -9.33
C LEU A 253 -3.63 7.39 -8.04
N TYR A 254 -2.49 6.98 -7.49
CA TYR A 254 -1.88 7.67 -6.35
C TYR A 254 -1.42 9.11 -6.69
N ALA A 255 -0.94 9.34 -7.91
CA ALA A 255 -0.55 10.66 -8.36
C ALA A 255 -1.76 11.60 -8.55
N ILE A 256 -2.92 11.08 -8.96
CA ILE A 256 -4.13 11.91 -9.10
C ILE A 256 -4.86 12.12 -7.76
N THR A 257 -4.72 11.23 -6.78
CA THR A 257 -5.36 11.41 -5.46
C THR A 257 -4.54 12.29 -4.51
N THR A 258 -3.29 12.62 -4.86
CA THR A 258 -2.40 13.47 -4.04
C THR A 258 -2.06 14.78 -4.76
N ASN A 259 -1.87 15.87 -4.02
CA ASN A 259 -1.46 17.17 -4.57
C ASN A 259 0.05 17.23 -4.92
N ARG A 260 0.71 16.07 -5.02
CA ARG A 260 2.15 15.98 -5.27
C ARG A 260 2.43 16.29 -6.73
N LYS A 261 3.28 17.30 -6.96
CA LYS A 261 3.80 17.60 -8.30
C LYS A 261 4.92 16.63 -8.66
N LEU A 262 4.99 16.24 -9.93
CA LEU A 262 6.01 15.35 -10.48
C LEU A 262 6.85 16.10 -11.52
N THR A 263 8.09 15.68 -11.70
CA THR A 263 8.97 16.22 -12.74
C THR A 263 8.86 15.36 -14.00
N ASP A 264 8.52 15.99 -15.13
CA ASP A 264 8.51 15.35 -16.44
C ASP A 264 9.94 15.03 -16.93
N PRO A 265 10.12 14.24 -18.00
CA PRO A 265 11.45 13.94 -18.55
C PRO A 265 12.25 15.15 -19.05
N LYS A 266 11.60 16.31 -19.26
CA LYS A 266 12.23 17.57 -19.69
C LYS A 266 12.60 18.47 -18.49
N GLY A 267 12.30 18.06 -17.25
CA GLY A 267 12.55 18.84 -16.04
C GLY A 267 11.39 19.75 -15.61
N ASN A 268 10.26 19.76 -16.30
CA ASN A 268 9.12 20.59 -15.94
C ASN A 268 8.34 19.97 -14.79
N THR A 269 7.80 20.82 -13.92
CA THR A 269 6.93 20.39 -12.83
C THR A 269 5.48 20.30 -13.32
N VAL A 270 4.87 19.12 -13.19
CA VAL A 270 3.51 18.84 -13.65
C VAL A 270 2.68 18.24 -12.52
N SER A 271 1.47 18.75 -12.34
CA SER A 271 0.48 18.19 -11.42
C SER A 271 -0.41 17.20 -12.16
N PHE A 272 -0.67 16.06 -11.51
CA PHE A 272 -1.69 15.09 -11.89
C PHE A 272 -2.90 15.13 -10.97
N TYR A 273 -2.90 16.01 -9.97
CA TYR A 273 -3.92 16.03 -8.94
C TYR A 273 -5.34 16.16 -9.53
N ILE A 274 -6.29 15.38 -9.03
CA ILE A 274 -7.64 15.27 -9.60
C ILE A 274 -8.35 16.61 -9.62
N ARG A 275 -8.13 17.48 -8.63
CA ARG A 275 -8.66 18.85 -8.64
C ARG A 275 -8.16 19.61 -9.86
N ASP A 276 -6.87 19.58 -10.14
CA ASP A 276 -6.28 20.32 -11.25
C ASP A 276 -6.78 19.77 -12.59
N ILE A 277 -7.00 18.44 -12.69
CA ILE A 277 -7.65 17.81 -13.85
C ILE A 277 -9.08 18.33 -14.03
N ILE A 278 -9.87 18.40 -12.95
CA ILE A 278 -11.25 18.91 -12.99
C ILE A 278 -11.31 20.38 -13.38
N LEU A 279 -10.45 21.22 -12.79
CA LEU A 279 -10.37 22.64 -13.13
C LEU A 279 -9.92 22.85 -14.57
N THR A 280 -9.07 21.97 -15.10
CA THR A 280 -8.69 21.98 -16.53
C THR A 280 -9.87 21.58 -17.42
N ALA A 281 -10.66 20.57 -17.04
CA ALA A 281 -11.84 20.15 -17.78
C ALA A 281 -12.87 21.29 -17.91
N LEU A 282 -13.04 22.05 -16.82
CA LEU A 282 -13.99 23.15 -16.73
C LEU A 282 -13.46 24.49 -17.28
N ASP A 283 -12.18 24.57 -17.66
CA ASP A 283 -11.49 25.81 -18.00
C ASP A 283 -11.60 26.88 -16.89
N GLN A 284 -11.41 26.45 -15.63
CA GLN A 284 -11.57 27.29 -14.44
C GLN A 284 -10.26 27.44 -13.63
N LYS A 285 -9.12 27.09 -14.21
CA LYS A 285 -7.85 27.06 -13.48
C LYS A 285 -7.41 28.45 -13.03
N GLU A 286 -7.49 29.45 -13.91
CA GLU A 286 -7.13 30.84 -13.61
C GLU A 286 -8.05 31.42 -12.54
N THR A 287 -9.36 31.26 -12.68
CA THR A 287 -10.35 31.67 -11.67
C THR A 287 -10.09 31.03 -10.31
N PHE A 288 -9.73 29.75 -10.27
CA PHE A 288 -9.37 29.09 -9.02
C PHE A 288 -8.10 29.68 -8.39
N GLU A 289 -7.07 29.96 -9.20
CA GLU A 289 -5.81 30.55 -8.73
C GLU A 289 -6.05 31.94 -8.12
N ASP A 290 -6.86 32.77 -8.77
CA ASP A 290 -7.25 34.10 -8.25
C ASP A 290 -7.97 33.99 -6.89
N LEU A 291 -8.92 33.07 -6.76
CA LEU A 291 -9.65 32.85 -5.50
C LEU A 291 -8.77 32.28 -4.39
N TYR A 292 -7.79 31.45 -4.75
CA TYR A 292 -6.86 30.84 -3.81
C TYR A 292 -5.93 31.87 -3.16
N GLU A 293 -5.60 32.94 -3.86
CA GLU A 293 -4.83 34.06 -3.32
C GLU A 293 -5.67 34.96 -2.38
N ASP A 294 -7.00 34.99 -2.56
CA ASP A 294 -7.91 35.86 -1.79
C ASP A 294 -8.37 35.24 -0.46
N SER A 295 -9.05 34.08 -0.49
CA SER A 295 -9.65 33.49 0.72
C SER A 295 -9.97 32.00 0.62
N PHE A 296 -9.62 31.23 1.65
CA PHE A 296 -9.97 29.80 1.76
C PHE A 296 -11.48 29.55 1.69
N ASN A 297 -12.31 30.43 2.26
CA ASN A 297 -13.76 30.26 2.22
C ASN A 297 -14.31 30.42 0.79
N ALA A 298 -13.72 31.32 0.00
CA ALA A 298 -14.12 31.53 -1.39
C ALA A 298 -13.76 30.32 -2.26
N VAL A 299 -12.59 29.72 -2.01
CA VAL A 299 -12.16 28.46 -2.64
C VAL A 299 -13.12 27.32 -2.33
N ASP A 300 -13.51 27.14 -1.06
CA ASP A 300 -14.42 26.06 -0.67
C ASP A 300 -15.81 26.24 -1.27
N GLN A 301 -16.34 27.47 -1.28
CA GLN A 301 -17.61 27.77 -1.95
C GLN A 301 -17.55 27.50 -3.45
N PHE A 302 -16.47 27.93 -4.10
CA PHE A 302 -16.25 27.70 -5.52
C PHE A 302 -16.20 26.21 -5.86
N LEU A 303 -15.37 25.44 -5.15
CA LEU A 303 -15.23 23.99 -5.40
C LEU A 303 -16.52 23.23 -5.12
N ASN A 304 -17.26 23.58 -4.07
CA ASN A 304 -18.53 22.93 -3.74
C ASN A 304 -19.67 23.32 -4.70
N GLY A 305 -19.54 24.47 -5.39
CA GLY A 305 -20.44 24.91 -6.44
C GLY A 305 -20.28 24.16 -7.77
N ILE A 306 -19.20 23.39 -7.94
CA ILE A 306 -18.98 22.59 -9.17
C ILE A 306 -20.03 21.47 -9.27
N VAL A 307 -20.76 21.49 -10.39
CA VAL A 307 -21.76 20.48 -10.75
C VAL A 307 -21.10 19.37 -11.56
N PHE A 308 -21.26 18.13 -11.10
CA PHE A 308 -20.77 16.92 -11.78
C PHE A 308 -21.89 16.34 -12.64
N ASP A 309 -22.07 16.88 -13.84
CA ASP A 309 -23.02 16.40 -14.83
C ASP A 309 -22.37 15.45 -15.86
N ASP A 310 -23.18 14.84 -16.72
CA ASP A 310 -22.72 13.91 -17.77
C ASP A 310 -21.61 14.51 -18.65
N ASN A 311 -21.67 15.82 -18.92
CA ASN A 311 -20.66 16.49 -19.73
C ASN A 311 -19.32 16.57 -19.02
N LEU A 312 -19.31 16.97 -17.73
CA LEU A 312 -18.09 16.99 -16.94
C LEU A 312 -17.51 15.58 -16.82
N TYR A 313 -18.32 14.56 -16.51
CA TYR A 313 -17.82 13.17 -16.45
C TYR A 313 -17.17 12.71 -17.76
N LYS A 314 -17.77 13.06 -18.91
CA LYS A 314 -17.21 12.74 -20.22
C LYS A 314 -15.86 13.42 -20.45
N GLN A 315 -15.76 14.72 -20.16
CA GLN A 315 -14.51 15.47 -20.30
C GLN A 315 -13.42 14.94 -19.36
N LEU A 316 -13.79 14.62 -18.11
CA LEU A 316 -12.89 14.02 -17.14
C LEU A 316 -12.37 12.66 -17.61
N SER A 317 -13.24 11.81 -18.16
CA SER A 317 -12.83 10.50 -18.67
C SER A 317 -11.77 10.61 -19.79
N ILE A 318 -11.94 11.58 -20.69
CA ILE A 318 -10.96 11.89 -21.75
C ILE A 318 -9.64 12.36 -21.13
N LEU A 319 -9.68 13.38 -20.27
CA LEU A 319 -8.48 13.95 -19.66
C LEU A 319 -7.74 12.96 -18.76
N LEU A 320 -8.45 12.13 -17.99
CA LEU A 320 -7.84 11.07 -17.18
C LEU A 320 -7.11 10.06 -18.05
N THR A 321 -7.71 9.67 -19.17
CA THR A 321 -7.08 8.76 -20.14
C THR A 321 -5.83 9.38 -20.77
N GLU A 322 -5.90 10.64 -21.19
CA GLU A 322 -4.75 11.37 -21.74
C GLU A 322 -3.62 11.50 -20.70
N LYS A 323 -3.95 11.89 -19.47
CA LYS A 323 -2.99 12.02 -18.37
C LYS A 323 -2.37 10.68 -18.01
N PHE A 324 -3.14 9.59 -18.02
CA PHE A 324 -2.63 8.25 -17.80
C PHE A 324 -1.63 7.85 -18.88
N ASN A 325 -1.94 8.10 -20.16
CA ASN A 325 -1.03 7.83 -21.27
C ASN A 325 0.28 8.64 -21.15
N VAL A 326 0.19 9.92 -20.79
CA VAL A 326 1.36 10.78 -20.53
C VAL A 326 2.20 10.21 -19.39
N PHE A 327 1.58 9.86 -18.27
CA PHE A 327 2.25 9.30 -17.10
C PHE A 327 2.95 7.97 -17.44
N HIS A 328 2.27 7.09 -18.16
CA HIS A 328 2.81 5.83 -18.63
C HIS A 328 4.06 6.05 -19.50
N ASN A 329 3.97 6.92 -20.51
CA ASN A 329 5.09 7.24 -21.39
C ASN A 329 6.29 7.82 -20.63
N TRP A 330 6.06 8.63 -19.59
CA TRP A 330 7.15 9.15 -18.75
C TRP A 330 7.84 8.10 -17.92
N LYS A 331 7.12 7.04 -17.52
CA LYS A 331 7.67 5.95 -16.71
C LYS A 331 8.38 4.90 -17.56
N THR A 332 7.92 4.68 -18.79
CA THR A 332 8.54 3.72 -19.72
C THR A 332 9.82 4.25 -20.36
N ASN A 333 9.94 5.57 -20.57
CA ASN A 333 11.11 6.20 -21.23
C ASN A 333 12.19 6.70 -20.24
N ARG A 334 12.15 6.27 -18.97
CA ARG A 334 13.21 6.49 -17.98
C ARG A 334 14.03 5.22 -17.84
#